data_AF-A0A5K1BTT6-F1
#
_entry.id   AF-A0A5K1BTT6-F1
#
_cell.length_a   1.000
_cell.length_b   1.000
_cell.length_c   1.000
_cell.angle_alpha   90.00
_cell.angle_beta   90.00
_cell.angle_gamma   90.00
#
_symmetry.space_group_name_H-M   'P 1'
#
loop_
_entity.id
_entity.type
_entity.pdbx_description
1 polymer ?
#
loop_
_entity_poly.entity_id
_entity_poly.type
_entity_poly.pdbx_seq_one_letter_code
_entity_poly.pdbx_strand_id
1 'polypeptide(L)'
;NYDAVVGDTTITAERAKLVDFTMPYADTGVTMIVANKAERKMSALIFLRPLTKELWLTTGAFFVLTGFVIWILEHRINPDFRGPPSAQMGIIFYFAFSTMVFAH
;
A
#
# COMPACT_ATOMS: atom_id res chain seq x y z
N ASN A 1 -27.20 -59.22 -9.18
CA ASN A 1 -28.19 -58.16 -9.46
C ASN A 1 -28.07 -57.10 -8.40
N TYR A 2 -27.75 -55.88 -8.82
CA TYR A 2 -27.85 -54.69 -8.01
C TYR A 2 -29.00 -53.88 -8.59
N ASP A 3 -29.96 -53.48 -7.75
CA ASP A 3 -31.20 -52.86 -8.21
C ASP A 3 -31.15 -51.32 -8.13
N ALA A 4 -30.25 -50.76 -7.32
CA ALA A 4 -30.05 -49.32 -7.19
C ALA A 4 -28.66 -48.98 -6.66
N VAL A 5 -28.17 -47.77 -6.97
CA VAL A 5 -26.91 -47.20 -6.45
C VAL A 5 -27.19 -45.79 -5.94
N VAL A 6 -26.66 -45.46 -4.75
CA VAL A 6 -26.77 -44.13 -4.13
C VAL A 6 -25.38 -43.67 -3.73
N GLY A 7 -24.94 -42.51 -4.23
CA GLY A 7 -23.62 -41.94 -3.95
C GLY A 7 -23.28 -40.78 -4.89
N ASP A 8 -22.05 -40.28 -4.80
CA ASP A 8 -21.55 -39.23 -5.69
C ASP A 8 -21.35 -39.78 -7.11
N THR A 9 -22.41 -39.68 -7.91
CA THR A 9 -22.44 -40.17 -9.29
C THR A 9 -22.80 -39.03 -10.22
N THR A 10 -21.85 -38.66 -11.09
CA THR A 10 -22.09 -37.66 -12.11
C THR A 10 -23.02 -38.19 -13.20
N ILE A 11 -24.11 -37.47 -13.45
CA ILE A 11 -25.03 -37.74 -14.56
C ILE A 11 -24.33 -37.35 -15.87
N THR A 12 -24.12 -38.32 -16.75
CA THR A 12 -23.50 -38.12 -18.07
C THR A 12 -24.39 -38.70 -19.16
N ALA A 13 -24.33 -38.12 -20.36
CA ALA A 13 -25.20 -38.51 -21.49
C ALA A 13 -24.99 -39.96 -21.94
N GLU A 14 -23.78 -40.52 -21.78
CA GLU A 14 -23.52 -41.93 -22.10
C GLU A 14 -24.13 -42.88 -21.06
N ARG A 15 -24.06 -42.52 -19.76
CA ARG A 15 -24.63 -43.34 -18.68
C ARG A 15 -26.15 -43.29 -18.67
N ALA A 16 -26.76 -42.16 -19.03
CA ALA A 16 -28.20 -42.00 -19.13
C ALA A 16 -28.85 -42.89 -20.22
N LYS A 17 -28.06 -43.51 -21.11
CA LYS A 17 -28.55 -44.49 -22.09
C LYS A 17 -28.69 -45.91 -21.50
N LEU A 18 -28.02 -46.17 -20.37
CA LEU A 18 -27.93 -47.50 -19.77
C LEU A 18 -28.75 -47.62 -18.48
N VAL A 19 -28.97 -46.50 -17.77
CA VAL A 19 -29.69 -46.44 -16.50
C VAL A 19 -30.50 -45.15 -16.39
N ASP A 20 -31.61 -45.21 -15.65
CA ASP A 20 -32.44 -44.04 -15.35
C ASP A 20 -31.89 -43.27 -14.14
N PHE A 21 -31.86 -41.94 -14.27
CA PHE A 21 -31.43 -41.02 -13.21
C PHE A 21 -32.61 -40.21 -12.68
N THR A 22 -32.59 -39.88 -11.39
CA THR A 22 -33.53 -38.93 -10.78
C THR A 22 -33.11 -37.48 -11.09
N MET A 23 -33.99 -36.52 -10.77
CA MET A 23 -33.64 -35.09 -10.87
C MET A 23 -32.42 -34.77 -10.00
N PRO A 24 -31.43 -34.02 -10.53
CA PRO A 24 -30.24 -33.66 -9.77
C PRO A 24 -30.63 -32.80 -8.56
N TYR A 25 -30.20 -33.21 -7.37
CA TYR A 25 -30.43 -32.46 -6.14
C TYR A 25 -29.29 -31.47 -5.82
N ALA A 26 -28.17 -31.56 -6.54
CA ALA A 26 -27.00 -30.70 -6.39
C ALA A 26 -26.50 -30.25 -7.77
N ASP A 27 -26.15 -28.97 -7.87
CA ASP A 27 -25.58 -28.41 -9.10
C ASP A 27 -24.20 -29.01 -9.38
N THR A 28 -23.98 -29.37 -10.64
CA THR A 28 -22.68 -29.85 -11.11
C THR A 28 -21.87 -28.67 -11.65
N GLY A 29 -20.67 -28.46 -11.10
CA GLY A 29 -19.79 -27.37 -11.48
C GLY A 29 -18.33 -27.76 -11.31
N VAL A 30 -17.46 -27.25 -12.18
CA VAL A 30 -16.01 -27.40 -12.06
C VAL A 30 -15.45 -26.14 -11.40
N THR A 31 -14.82 -26.31 -10.25
CA THR A 31 -14.20 -25.19 -9.52
C THR A 31 -12.69 -25.39 -9.51
N MET A 32 -11.94 -24.34 -9.88
CA MET A 32 -10.48 -24.36 -9.80
C MET A 32 -10.05 -24.05 -8.37
N ILE A 33 -9.44 -25.02 -7.69
CA ILE A 33 -8.86 -24.83 -6.37
C ILE A 33 -7.43 -24.31 -6.56
N VAL A 34 -7.16 -23.09 -6.10
CA VAL A 34 -5.81 -22.53 -6.07
C VAL A 34 -5.31 -22.55 -4.63
N ALA A 35 -4.08 -23.03 -4.43
CA ALA A 35 -3.43 -22.99 -3.13
C ALA A 35 -3.39 -21.54 -2.62
N ASN A 36 -3.95 -21.30 -1.44
CA ASN A 36 -3.89 -19.99 -0.79
C ASN A 36 -2.43 -19.67 -0.48
N LYS A 37 -1.83 -18.80 -1.30
CA LYS A 37 -0.52 -18.21 -0.98
C LYS A 37 -0.77 -17.27 0.18
N ALA A 38 -0.33 -17.66 1.37
CA ALA A 38 -0.29 -16.76 2.51
C ALA A 38 0.57 -15.54 2.12
N GLU A 39 -0.07 -14.45 1.73
CA GLU A 39 0.59 -13.17 1.48
C GLU A 39 1.03 -12.57 2.82
N ARG A 40 2.04 -13.20 3.42
CA ARG A 40 2.55 -12.81 4.72
C ARG A 40 3.80 -11.98 4.52
N LYS A 41 3.59 -10.68 4.30
CA LYS A 41 4.48 -9.64 4.84
C LYS A 41 3.62 -8.45 5.22
N MET A 42 3.32 -8.31 6.51
CA MET A 42 2.98 -7.01 7.10
C MET A 42 4.19 -6.11 6.88
N SER A 43 4.24 -5.45 5.72
CA SER A 43 5.28 -4.47 5.44
C SER A 43 4.84 -3.18 6.10
N ALA A 44 5.59 -2.72 7.10
CA ALA A 44 5.39 -1.42 7.74
C ALA A 44 5.38 -0.26 6.72
N LEU A 45 5.86 -0.49 5.50
CA LEU A 45 5.95 0.46 4.40
C LEU A 45 4.82 0.30 3.37
N ILE A 46 3.72 -0.41 3.69
CA ILE A 46 2.54 -0.48 2.81
C ILE A 46 2.00 0.93 2.51
N PHE A 47 2.06 1.85 3.47
CA PHE A 47 1.69 3.25 3.29
C PHE A 47 2.57 3.99 2.27
N LEU A 48 3.80 3.53 2.01
CA LEU A 48 4.69 4.10 1.00
C LEU A 48 4.50 3.44 -0.39
N ARG A 49 3.78 2.31 -0.50
CA ARG A 49 3.47 1.68 -1.80
C ARG A 49 2.74 2.61 -2.79
N PRO A 50 1.73 3.40 -2.41
CA PRO A 50 1.03 4.27 -3.34
C PRO A 50 1.84 5.52 -3.71
N LEU A 51 2.97 5.79 -3.04
CA LEU A 51 3.78 6.96 -3.32
C LEU A 51 4.70 6.69 -4.51
N THR A 52 4.23 7.10 -5.69
CA THR A 52 4.95 6.96 -6.97
C THR A 52 6.32 7.65 -6.90
N LYS A 53 7.31 7.14 -7.64
CA LYS A 53 8.67 7.73 -7.71
C LYS A 53 8.64 9.22 -8.07
N GLU A 54 7.69 9.61 -8.92
CA GLU A 54 7.46 11.00 -9.30
C GLU A 54 7.03 11.87 -8.11
N LEU A 55 6.14 11.37 -7.25
CA LEU A 55 5.67 12.10 -6.06
C LEU A 55 6.78 12.29 -5.02
N TRP A 56 7.67 11.31 -4.89
CA TRP A 56 8.87 11.45 -4.06
C TRP A 56 9.81 12.53 -4.59
N LEU A 57 10.05 12.54 -5.91
CA LEU A 57 10.89 13.54 -6.55
C LEU A 57 10.29 14.95 -6.45
N THR A 58 8.98 15.10 -6.66
CA THR A 58 8.32 16.40 -6.54
C THR A 58 8.31 16.92 -5.11
N THR A 59 8.08 16.05 -4.12
CA THR A 59 8.14 16.42 -2.69
C THR A 59 9.56 16.86 -2.30
N GLY A 60 10.59 16.12 -2.72
CA GLY A 60 11.98 16.49 -2.51
C GLY A 60 12.35 17.82 -3.18
N ALA A 61 11.92 18.02 -4.43
CA ALA A 61 12.15 19.27 -5.16
C ALA A 61 11.48 20.46 -4.46
N PHE A 62 10.24 20.30 -3.98
CA PHE A 62 9.53 21.35 -3.27
C PHE A 62 10.20 21.72 -1.94
N PHE A 63 10.73 20.73 -1.23
CA PHE A 63 11.49 20.95 0.01
C PHE A 63 12.75 21.78 -0.24
N VAL A 64 13.52 21.43 -1.27
CA VAL A 64 14.75 22.18 -1.65
C VAL A 64 14.40 23.60 -2.10
N LEU A 65 13.36 23.78 -2.91
CA LEU A 65 12.89 25.10 -3.35
C LEU A 65 12.46 25.97 -2.16
N THR A 66 11.71 25.40 -1.21
CA THR A 66 11.27 26.12 0.00
C THR A 66 12.48 26.54 0.84
N GLY A 67 13.46 25.65 1.05
CA GLY A 67 14.70 25.98 1.74
C GLY A 67 15.51 27.07 1.03
N PHE A 68 15.55 27.06 -0.30
CA PHE A 68 16.22 28.09 -1.09
C PHE A 68 15.54 29.46 -0.99
N VAL A 69 14.20 29.49 -1.00
CA VAL A 69 13.41 30.72 -0.84
C VAL A 69 13.64 31.33 0.55
N ILE A 70 13.58 30.49 1.60
CA ILE A 70 13.87 30.92 2.98
C ILE A 70 15.30 31.45 3.07
N TRP A 71 16.28 30.75 2.49
CA TRP A 71 17.67 31.19 2.45
C TRP A 71 17.82 32.57 1.80
N ILE A 72 17.20 32.84 0.64
CA ILE A 72 17.26 34.16 -0.01
C ILE A 72 16.66 35.25 0.87
N LEU A 73 15.48 35.00 1.44
CA LEU A 73 14.73 35.98 2.24
C LEU A 73 15.50 36.35 3.51
N GLU A 74 16.03 35.36 4.21
CA GLU A 74 16.75 35.54 5.47
C GLU A 74 18.17 36.08 5.24
N HIS A 75 18.83 35.66 4.16
CA HIS A 75 20.15 36.18 3.75
C HIS A 75 20.12 37.68 3.38
N ARG A 76 18.98 38.20 2.91
CA ARG A 76 18.86 39.62 2.54
C ARG A 76 18.66 40.55 3.74
N ILE A 77 18.05 40.06 4.82
CA ILE A 77 17.55 40.91 5.91
C ILE A 77 18.41 40.80 7.18
N ASN A 78 19.07 39.66 7.45
CA ASN A 78 19.79 39.44 8.71
C ASN A 78 21.29 39.15 8.50
N PRO A 79 22.22 40.04 8.93
CA PRO A 79 23.66 39.84 8.76
C PRO A 79 24.25 38.70 9.61
N ASP A 80 23.55 38.21 10.64
CA ASP A 80 23.98 37.07 11.47
C ASP A 80 23.87 35.71 10.74
N PHE A 81 23.07 35.64 9.67
CA PHE A 81 22.91 34.46 8.81
C PHE A 81 23.96 34.39 7.68
N ARG A 82 25.16 34.96 7.89
CA ARG A 82 26.31 34.85 6.97
C ARG A 82 27.32 33.76 7.35
N GLY A 83 27.07 33.00 8.42
CA GLY A 83 27.89 31.87 8.84
C GLY A 83 27.71 30.61 7.97
N PRO A 84 28.53 29.56 8.17
CA PRO A 84 28.46 28.33 7.40
C PRO A 84 27.06 27.66 7.49
N PRO A 85 26.56 27.03 6.41
CA PRO A 85 25.18 26.50 6.33
C PRO A 85 24.79 25.53 7.46
N SER A 86 25.76 24.84 8.05
CA SER A 86 25.56 23.94 9.20
C SER A 86 25.18 24.66 10.50
N ALA A 87 25.68 25.88 10.70
CA ALA A 87 25.38 26.69 11.88
C ALA A 87 23.98 27.33 11.80
N GLN A 88 23.55 27.72 10.59
CA GLN A 88 22.23 28.33 10.37
C GLN A 88 21.09 27.35 10.67
N MET A 89 21.23 26.06 10.32
CA MET A 89 20.23 25.06 10.68
C MET A 89 20.05 24.99 12.20
N GLY A 90 21.14 25.00 12.97
CA GLY A 90 21.08 25.01 14.44
C GLY A 90 20.36 26.23 15.02
N ILE A 91 20.57 27.41 14.43
CA ILE A 91 19.91 28.66 14.85
C ILE A 91 18.41 28.61 14.54
N ILE A 92 18.01 28.10 13.37
CA ILE A 92 16.59 27.93 13.01
C ILE A 92 15.90 26.97 13.96
N PHE A 93 16.53 25.83 14.28
CA PHE A 93 16.01 24.87 15.26
C PHE A 93 15.90 25.47 16.67
N TYR A 94 16.91 26.23 17.09
CA TYR A 94 16.92 26.90 18.39
C TYR A 94 15.84 27.99 18.49
N PHE A 95 15.67 28.79 17.44
CA PHE A 95 14.64 29.82 17.39
C PHE A 95 13.24 29.22 17.44
N ALA A 96 12.95 28.20 16.62
CA ALA A 96 11.66 27.51 16.63
C ALA A 96 11.34 26.91 18.01
N PHE A 97 12.33 26.29 18.66
CA PHE A 97 12.19 25.73 20.00
C PHE A 97 11.94 26.82 21.06
N SER A 98 12.69 27.92 21.02
CA SER A 98 12.52 29.06 21.91
C SER A 98 11.13 29.68 21.75
N THR A 99 10.68 29.94 20.53
CA THR A 99 9.33 30.50 20.32
C THR A 99 8.24 29.57 20.85
N MET A 100 8.39 28.24 20.76
CA MET A 100 7.39 27.31 21.26
C MET A 100 7.35 27.23 22.79
N VAL A 101 8.50 27.31 23.45
CA VAL A 101 8.62 27.25 24.92
C VAL A 101 8.24 28.59 25.57
N PHE A 102 8.52 29.71 24.91
CA PHE A 102 8.26 31.05 25.44
C PHE A 102 6.98 31.72 24.90
N ALA A 103 6.20 31.07 24.02
CA ALA A 103 4.90 31.59 23.54
C ALA A 103 3.73 31.39 24.53
N HIS A 104 4.00 31.42 25.83
CA HIS A 104 2.99 31.55 26.88
C HIS A 104 2.98 32.99 27.41
#